data_AF-A0A4Q0MKE9-F1
#
_entry.id   AF-A0A4Q0MKE9-F1
#
_cell.length_a   1.000
_cell.length_b   1.000
_cell.length_c   1.000
_cell.angle_alpha   90.00
_cell.angle_beta   90.00
_cell.angle_gamma   90.00
#
_symmetry.space_group_name_H-M   'P 1'
#
loop_
_entity.id
_entity.type
_entity.pdbx_description
1 polymer ?
#
loop_
_entity_poly.entity_id
_entity_poly.type
_entity_poly.pdbx_seq_one_letter_code
_entity_poly.pdbx_strand_id
1 'polypeptide(L)'
;MNPAPLSFRAVTALIVAAYAVLLGVLVAALGHDLLRPVPGLAPQVSWLMHETTQIRVSALLASGRSGSASLYALSAALSWGLIGALCAGGFVWGVLNKGATVLGVDKSMGYLTALAGLYALSTVVELGLHHLPVQPRGFLHAIPALWFAAMIPSAAILARVGALIAHDFGALIVIALEGEPKRIAELVASAEETRGVTSMEARLARRIAAMRAPR
;
A
#
# COMPACT_ATOMS: atom_id res chain seq x y z
N MET A 1 13.85 -27.91 19.13
CA MET A 1 13.43 -27.64 17.74
C MET A 1 13.53 -26.15 17.51
N ASN A 2 14.35 -25.69 16.56
CA ASN A 2 14.34 -24.28 16.18
C ASN A 2 13.06 -24.01 15.37
N PRO A 3 12.28 -22.97 15.70
CA PRO A 3 11.10 -22.62 14.91
C PRO A 3 11.54 -22.26 13.48
N ALA A 4 10.80 -22.73 12.48
CA ALA A 4 11.03 -22.35 11.10
C ALA A 4 10.91 -20.82 10.95
N PRO A 5 11.80 -20.17 10.19
CA PRO A 5 11.73 -18.72 10.00
C PRO A 5 10.40 -18.32 9.35
N LEU A 6 9.79 -17.24 9.85
CA LEU A 6 8.52 -16.73 9.32
C LEU A 6 8.70 -16.26 7.87
N SER A 7 7.74 -16.60 7.01
CA SER A 7 7.74 -16.11 5.61
C SER A 7 7.58 -14.58 5.54
N PHE A 8 8.11 -13.96 4.49
CA PHE A 8 7.96 -12.52 4.25
C PHE A 8 6.48 -12.06 4.26
N ARG A 9 5.57 -12.89 3.76
CA ARG A 9 4.10 -12.64 3.81
C ARG A 9 3.56 -12.59 5.23
N ALA A 10 4.04 -13.46 6.10
CA ALA A 10 3.63 -13.51 7.49
C ALA A 10 4.19 -12.33 8.27
N VAL A 11 5.47 -12.01 8.07
CA VAL A 11 6.14 -10.86 8.71
C VAL A 11 5.45 -9.55 8.32
N THR A 12 5.24 -9.30 7.03
CA THR A 12 4.54 -8.08 6.57
C THR A 12 3.11 -8.02 7.09
N ALA A 13 2.39 -9.15 7.14
CA ALA A 13 1.04 -9.19 7.71
C ALA A 13 1.02 -8.84 9.21
N LEU A 14 1.97 -9.36 9.99
CA LEU A 14 2.09 -9.05 11.41
C LEU A 14 2.42 -7.58 11.65
N ILE A 15 3.34 -7.00 10.87
CA ILE A 15 3.71 -5.58 10.98
C ILE A 15 2.50 -4.69 10.72
N VAL A 16 1.74 -4.92 9.64
CA VAL A 16 0.59 -4.06 9.31
C VAL A 16 -0.59 -4.27 10.27
N ALA A 17 -0.75 -5.49 10.83
CA ALA A 17 -1.75 -5.76 11.86
C ALA A 17 -1.39 -5.05 13.18
N ALA A 18 -0.13 -5.16 13.62
CA ALA A 18 0.36 -4.46 14.81
C ALA A 18 0.22 -2.94 14.65
N TYR A 19 0.59 -2.41 13.48
CA TYR A 19 0.36 -1.01 13.14
C TYR A 19 -1.11 -0.60 13.28
N ALA A 20 -2.03 -1.34 12.67
CA ALA A 20 -3.44 -1.00 12.69
C ALA A 20 -4.04 -1.02 14.11
N VAL A 21 -3.64 -2.02 14.91
CA VAL A 21 -4.05 -2.13 16.32
C VAL A 21 -3.49 -0.98 17.14
N LEU A 22 -2.18 -0.73 17.07
CA LEU A 22 -1.53 0.32 17.86
C LEU A 22 -2.08 1.70 17.52
N LEU A 23 -2.24 1.99 16.22
CA LEU A 23 -2.78 3.28 15.79
C LEU A 23 -4.27 3.41 16.12
N GLY A 24 -5.04 2.32 16.01
CA GLY A 24 -6.44 2.29 16.45
C GLY A 24 -6.60 2.56 17.94
N VAL A 25 -5.76 1.94 18.78
CA VAL A 25 -5.72 2.18 20.23
C VAL A 25 -5.31 3.62 20.53
N LEU A 26 -4.30 4.16 19.83
CA LEU A 26 -3.86 5.55 19.99
C LEU A 26 -5.00 6.52 19.68
N VAL A 27 -5.72 6.31 18.58
CA VAL A 27 -6.86 7.15 18.18
C VAL A 27 -8.02 7.00 19.17
N ALA A 28 -8.28 5.81 19.68
CA ALA A 28 -9.32 5.60 20.69
C ALA A 28 -8.97 6.26 22.03
N ALA A 29 -7.70 6.25 22.43
CA ALA A 29 -7.23 6.78 23.71
C ALA A 29 -7.08 8.31 23.72
N LEU A 30 -6.58 8.89 22.64
CA LEU A 30 -6.26 10.33 22.55
C LEU A 30 -7.26 11.13 21.70
N GLY A 31 -8.19 10.44 21.04
CA GLY A 31 -9.18 11.04 20.16
C GLY A 31 -10.27 11.77 20.93
N HIS A 32 -10.27 13.09 20.86
CA HIS A 32 -11.35 13.91 21.40
C HIS A 32 -12.28 14.41 20.29
N ASP A 33 -13.59 14.42 20.59
CA ASP A 33 -14.64 14.92 19.70
C ASP A 33 -14.62 14.31 18.27
N LEU A 34 -14.14 13.06 18.14
CA LEU A 34 -13.98 12.40 16.85
C LEU A 34 -15.32 12.13 16.14
N LEU A 35 -16.41 12.03 16.90
CA LEU A 35 -17.76 11.82 16.36
C LEU A 35 -18.47 13.15 16.05
N ARG A 36 -17.96 14.28 16.53
CA ARG A 36 -18.55 15.59 16.23
C ARG A 36 -18.10 16.01 14.83
N PRO A 37 -19.01 16.38 13.92
CA PRO A 37 -18.62 16.84 12.60
C PRO A 37 -17.79 18.13 12.68
N VAL A 38 -16.88 18.31 11.72
CA VAL A 38 -16.14 19.56 11.51
C VAL A 38 -16.95 20.45 10.57
N PRO A 39 -17.39 21.64 11.03
CA PRO A 39 -18.24 22.52 10.24
C PRO A 39 -17.50 23.07 9.01
N GLY A 40 -18.23 23.29 7.91
CA GLY A 40 -17.70 23.92 6.70
C GLY A 40 -16.72 23.06 5.90
N LEU A 41 -16.52 21.79 6.23
CA LEU A 41 -15.63 20.91 5.49
C LEU A 41 -16.26 20.45 4.16
N ALA A 42 -15.56 20.75 3.06
CA ALA A 42 -15.90 20.24 1.75
C ALA A 42 -15.76 18.71 1.68
N PRO A 43 -16.56 18.01 0.87
CA PRO A 43 -16.37 16.58 0.60
C PRO A 43 -14.94 16.30 0.12
N GLN A 44 -14.31 15.26 0.68
CA GLN A 44 -12.96 14.83 0.32
C GLN A 44 -13.00 13.35 -0.08
N VAL A 45 -12.39 13.03 -1.23
CA VAL A 45 -12.51 11.70 -1.84
C VAL A 45 -11.51 10.71 -1.24
N SER A 46 -10.27 11.14 -1.00
CA SER A 46 -9.21 10.26 -0.54
C SER A 46 -8.22 10.95 0.40
N TRP A 47 -7.79 10.24 1.44
CA TRP A 47 -6.71 10.70 2.33
C TRP A 47 -5.32 10.61 1.68
N LEU A 48 -5.21 9.88 0.56
CA LEU A 48 -3.96 9.71 -0.19
C LEU A 48 -3.61 10.92 -1.06
N MET A 49 -4.55 11.84 -1.26
CA MET A 49 -4.28 13.10 -1.96
C MET A 49 -3.40 14.00 -1.08
N HIS A 50 -2.40 14.62 -1.70
CA HIS A 50 -1.39 15.41 -1.00
C HIS A 50 -2.01 16.53 -0.14
N GLU A 51 -3.08 17.13 -0.65
CA GLU A 51 -3.75 18.28 -0.02
C GLU A 51 -4.68 17.87 1.13
N THR A 52 -5.25 16.65 1.11
CA THR A 52 -6.27 16.21 2.07
C THR A 52 -5.79 16.28 3.52
N THR A 53 -4.51 15.97 3.75
CA THR A 53 -3.96 16.05 5.11
C THR A 53 -3.95 17.48 5.61
N GLN A 54 -3.48 18.43 4.78
CA GLN A 54 -3.47 19.85 5.14
C GLN A 54 -4.89 20.40 5.33
N ILE A 55 -5.83 20.04 4.46
CA ILE A 55 -7.24 20.47 4.55
C ILE A 55 -7.90 19.96 5.84
N ARG A 56 -7.73 18.68 6.20
CA ARG A 56 -8.32 18.12 7.42
C ARG A 56 -7.68 18.70 8.69
N VAL A 57 -6.36 18.90 8.68
CA VAL A 57 -5.64 19.53 9.80
C VAL A 57 -6.08 20.98 9.98
N SER A 58 -6.13 21.78 8.91
CA SER A 58 -6.54 23.18 8.99
C SER A 58 -7.99 23.32 9.45
N ALA A 59 -8.89 22.47 8.97
CA ALA A 59 -10.28 22.45 9.40
C ALA A 59 -10.43 22.08 10.89
N LEU A 60 -9.67 21.10 11.38
CA LEU A 60 -9.65 20.74 12.80
C LEU A 60 -9.12 21.90 13.66
N LEU A 61 -8.05 22.55 13.23
CA LEU A 61 -7.50 23.73 13.92
C LEU A 61 -8.49 24.89 13.95
N ALA A 62 -9.14 25.19 12.82
CA ALA A 62 -10.17 26.23 12.73
C ALA A 62 -11.37 25.95 13.65
N SER A 63 -11.67 24.68 13.92
CA SER A 63 -12.71 24.25 14.86
C SER A 63 -12.26 24.19 16.32
N GLY A 64 -11.04 24.65 16.65
CA GLY A 64 -10.49 24.64 18.01
C GLY A 64 -10.02 23.27 18.50
N ARG A 65 -9.90 22.27 17.61
CA ARG A 65 -9.57 20.87 17.95
C ARG A 65 -8.10 20.55 17.67
N SER A 66 -7.19 21.29 18.27
CA SER A 66 -5.73 21.16 18.04
C SER A 66 -5.19 19.77 18.36
N GLY A 67 -5.67 19.11 19.42
CA GLY A 67 -5.29 17.74 19.76
C GLY A 67 -5.61 16.74 18.65
N SER A 68 -6.85 16.79 18.12
CA SER A 68 -7.28 15.93 17.02
C SER A 68 -6.57 16.26 15.70
N ALA A 69 -6.22 17.53 15.47
CA ALA A 69 -5.42 17.95 14.31
C ALA A 69 -4.02 17.31 14.35
N SER A 70 -3.32 17.42 15.48
CA SER A 70 -1.99 16.83 15.68
C SER A 70 -2.03 15.30 15.57
N LEU A 71 -3.05 14.67 16.16
CA LEU A 71 -3.25 13.22 16.06
C LEU A 71 -3.47 12.76 14.62
N TYR A 72 -4.25 13.52 13.84
CA TYR A 72 -4.48 13.23 12.43
C TYR A 72 -3.22 13.39 11.60
N ALA A 73 -2.47 14.48 11.79
CA ALA A 73 -1.19 14.72 11.13
C ALA A 73 -0.17 13.60 11.44
N LEU A 74 -0.05 13.20 12.70
CA LEU A 74 0.81 12.10 13.12
C LEU A 74 0.39 10.78 12.47
N SER A 75 -0.90 10.48 12.48
CA SER A 75 -1.43 9.24 11.90
C SER A 75 -1.20 9.18 10.38
N ALA A 76 -1.36 10.31 9.67
CA ALA A 76 -1.04 10.42 8.26
C ALA A 76 0.46 10.22 7.99
N ALA A 77 1.33 10.85 8.79
CA ALA A 77 2.78 10.69 8.68
C ALA A 77 3.23 9.24 8.93
N LEU A 78 2.70 8.60 9.98
CA LEU A 78 2.96 7.18 10.27
C LEU A 78 2.43 6.25 9.17
N SER A 79 1.26 6.56 8.58
CA SER A 79 0.70 5.80 7.45
C SER A 79 1.64 5.83 6.24
N TRP A 80 2.09 7.03 5.84
CA TRP A 80 3.03 7.17 4.72
C TRP A 80 4.40 6.56 5.03
N GLY A 81 4.89 6.74 6.26
CA GLY A 81 6.13 6.14 6.74
C GLY A 81 6.09 4.62 6.68
N LEU A 82 4.98 4.00 7.12
CA LEU A 82 4.78 2.55 7.04
C LEU A 82 4.79 2.06 5.59
N ILE A 83 4.04 2.72 4.71
CA ILE A 83 3.98 2.37 3.28
C ILE A 83 5.38 2.43 2.67
N GLY A 84 6.09 3.54 2.86
CA GLY A 84 7.45 3.72 2.34
C GLY A 84 8.43 2.69 2.89
N ALA A 85 8.44 2.48 4.21
CA ALA A 85 9.34 1.55 4.87
C ALA A 85 9.09 0.09 4.44
N LEU A 86 7.84 -0.34 4.32
CA LEU A 86 7.51 -1.69 3.89
C LEU A 86 7.76 -1.92 2.40
N CYS A 87 7.53 -0.92 1.54
CA CYS A 87 7.92 -0.98 0.13
C CYS A 87 9.45 -1.10 -0.01
N ALA A 88 10.22 -0.26 0.69
CA ALA A 88 11.68 -0.31 0.67
C ALA A 88 12.21 -1.64 1.24
N GLY A 89 11.69 -2.06 2.38
CA GLY A 89 12.04 -3.34 3.00
C GLY A 89 11.69 -4.54 2.12
N GLY A 90 10.53 -4.50 1.45
CA GLY A 90 10.15 -5.51 0.46
C GLY A 90 11.11 -5.59 -0.71
N PHE A 91 11.44 -4.44 -1.31
CA PHE A 91 12.42 -4.37 -2.39
C PHE A 91 13.78 -4.95 -2.00
N VAL A 92 14.35 -4.51 -0.87
CA VAL A 92 15.63 -5.00 -0.37
C VAL A 92 15.56 -6.51 -0.11
N TRP A 93 14.47 -6.98 0.51
CA TRP A 93 14.29 -8.41 0.76
C TRP A 93 14.26 -9.22 -0.54
N GLY A 94 13.55 -8.74 -1.56
CA GLY A 94 13.48 -9.36 -2.88
C GLY A 94 14.84 -9.41 -3.58
N VAL A 95 15.64 -8.34 -3.47
CA VAL A 95 17.01 -8.28 -3.99
C VAL A 95 17.92 -9.31 -3.30
N LEU A 96 17.79 -9.47 -1.99
CA LEU A 96 18.61 -10.40 -1.20
C LEU A 96 18.17 -11.87 -1.37
N ASN A 97 16.86 -12.13 -1.51
CA ASN A 97 16.27 -13.47 -1.60
C ASN A 97 15.91 -13.82 -3.04
N LYS A 98 16.94 -13.82 -3.88
CA LYS A 98 16.90 -14.08 -5.31
C LYS A 98 16.24 -15.45 -5.60
N GLY A 99 15.24 -15.47 -6.47
CA GLY A 99 14.71 -16.71 -7.07
C GLY A 99 13.30 -17.14 -6.65
N ALA A 100 12.66 -16.46 -5.70
CA ALA A 100 11.26 -16.75 -5.35
C ALA A 100 10.43 -15.48 -5.39
N THR A 101 9.53 -15.37 -6.36
CA THR A 101 8.46 -14.36 -6.28
C THR A 101 7.43 -14.82 -5.25
N VAL A 102 6.96 -13.89 -4.44
CA VAL A 102 6.03 -14.16 -3.35
C VAL A 102 4.58 -14.04 -3.81
N LEU A 103 4.32 -13.05 -4.66
CA LEU A 103 2.99 -12.73 -5.17
C LEU A 103 2.89 -13.04 -6.67
N GLY A 104 4.01 -12.82 -7.33
CA GLY A 104 4.42 -12.95 -8.73
C GLY A 104 3.65 -12.15 -9.74
N VAL A 105 4.17 -12.17 -10.97
CA VAL A 105 4.03 -11.06 -11.92
C VAL A 105 2.56 -10.78 -12.25
N ASP A 106 1.78 -11.83 -12.52
CA ASP A 106 0.36 -11.71 -12.88
C ASP A 106 -0.46 -11.01 -11.79
N LYS A 107 -0.28 -11.43 -10.53
CA LYS A 107 -1.03 -10.86 -9.40
C LYS A 107 -0.52 -9.47 -9.03
N SER A 108 0.79 -9.24 -9.12
CA SER A 108 1.38 -7.92 -8.86
C SER A 108 0.89 -6.89 -9.89
N MET A 109 0.81 -7.27 -11.17
CA MET A 109 0.19 -6.44 -12.21
C MET A 109 -1.30 -6.22 -11.97
N GLY A 110 -2.04 -7.25 -11.54
CA GLY A 110 -3.44 -7.12 -11.16
C GLY A 110 -3.65 -6.09 -10.05
N TYR A 111 -2.83 -6.13 -8.99
CA TYR A 111 -2.90 -5.15 -7.91
C TYR A 111 -2.48 -3.75 -8.36
N LEU A 112 -1.41 -3.61 -9.15
CA LEU A 112 -1.02 -2.30 -9.70
C LEU A 112 -2.12 -1.71 -10.58
N THR A 113 -2.77 -2.53 -11.42
CA THR A 113 -3.87 -2.09 -12.28
C THR A 113 -5.08 -1.68 -11.44
N ALA A 114 -5.43 -2.46 -10.42
CA ALA A 114 -6.52 -2.11 -9.50
C ALA A 114 -6.23 -0.80 -8.74
N LEU A 115 -5.00 -0.62 -8.25
CA LEU A 115 -4.58 0.61 -7.58
C LEU A 115 -4.60 1.82 -8.53
N ALA A 116 -4.11 1.66 -9.77
CA ALA A 116 -4.18 2.69 -10.80
C ALA A 116 -5.62 3.05 -11.16
N GLY A 117 -6.51 2.05 -11.28
CA GLY A 117 -7.93 2.24 -11.52
C GLY A 117 -8.64 2.98 -10.38
N LEU A 118 -8.34 2.61 -9.13
CA LEU A 118 -8.87 3.31 -7.94
C LEU A 118 -8.37 4.76 -7.87
N TYR A 119 -7.10 5.00 -8.20
CA TYR A 119 -6.56 6.36 -8.25
C TYR A 119 -7.23 7.19 -9.34
N ALA A 120 -7.34 6.66 -10.57
CA ALA A 120 -8.01 7.33 -11.67
C ALA A 120 -9.48 7.63 -11.34
N LEU A 121 -10.21 6.67 -10.76
CA LEU A 121 -11.57 6.88 -10.30
C LEU A 121 -11.64 7.98 -9.23
N SER A 122 -10.72 7.98 -8.25
CA SER A 122 -10.66 9.02 -7.22
C SER A 122 -10.46 10.40 -7.83
N THR A 123 -9.58 10.56 -8.80
CA THR A 123 -9.34 11.82 -9.51
C THR A 123 -10.57 12.27 -10.31
N VAL A 124 -11.24 11.35 -11.01
CA VAL A 124 -12.45 11.68 -11.76
C VAL A 124 -13.59 12.10 -10.83
N VAL A 125 -13.77 11.42 -9.69
CA VAL A 125 -14.78 11.78 -8.69
C VAL A 125 -14.47 13.13 -8.07
N GLU A 126 -13.21 13.42 -7.74
CA GLU A 126 -12.78 14.73 -7.25
C GLU A 126 -13.10 15.84 -8.24
N LEU A 127 -12.73 15.67 -9.52
CA LEU A 127 -13.07 16.61 -10.59
C LEU A 127 -14.58 16.83 -10.67
N GLY A 128 -15.38 15.76 -10.62
CA GLY A 128 -16.83 15.82 -10.62
C GLY A 128 -17.41 16.57 -9.42
N LEU A 129 -16.87 16.34 -8.22
CA LEU A 129 -17.30 17.02 -7.00
C LEU A 129 -16.97 18.51 -7.01
N HIS A 130 -15.88 18.94 -7.65
CA HIS A 130 -15.59 20.36 -7.84
C HIS A 130 -16.59 21.07 -8.76
N HIS A 131 -17.19 20.35 -9.70
CA HIS A 131 -18.19 20.90 -10.63
C HIS A 131 -19.63 20.85 -10.10
N LEU A 132 -19.89 20.08 -9.05
CA LEU A 132 -21.19 20.01 -8.40
C LEU A 132 -21.25 21.04 -7.26
N PRO A 133 -22.29 21.89 -7.17
CA PRO A 133 -22.50 22.77 -6.03
C PRO A 133 -22.97 21.96 -4.81
N VAL A 134 -22.11 21.09 -4.30
CA VAL A 134 -22.38 20.33 -3.07
C VAL A 134 -22.12 21.29 -1.90
N GLN A 135 -23.20 21.88 -1.39
CA GLN A 135 -23.11 22.67 -0.16
C GLN A 135 -22.48 21.81 0.94
N PRO A 136 -21.51 22.33 1.73
CA PRO A 136 -20.90 21.62 2.85
C PRO A 136 -21.94 21.39 3.95
N ARG A 137 -22.76 20.35 3.79
CA ARG A 137 -23.66 19.87 4.83
C ARG A 137 -22.82 18.98 5.73
N GLY A 138 -22.85 19.21 7.05
CA GLY A 138 -22.14 18.42 8.05
C GLY A 138 -22.61 16.97 8.07
N PHE A 139 -22.20 16.20 7.07
CA PHE A 139 -22.57 14.81 6.83
C PHE A 139 -21.40 13.90 7.22
N LEU A 140 -21.52 12.60 6.99
CA LEU A 140 -20.54 11.59 7.40
C LEU A 140 -19.08 11.94 6.99
N HIS A 141 -18.87 12.60 5.86
CA HIS A 141 -17.53 13.01 5.40
C HIS A 141 -16.85 14.02 6.31
N ALA A 142 -17.60 14.73 7.17
CA ALA A 142 -17.08 15.72 8.10
C ALA A 142 -16.72 15.13 9.47
N ILE A 143 -16.92 13.83 9.70
CA ILE A 143 -16.68 13.15 10.99
C ILE A 143 -15.24 12.65 11.05
N PRO A 144 -14.37 13.18 11.95
CA PRO A 144 -12.97 12.77 12.05
C PRO A 144 -12.76 11.29 12.30
N ALA A 145 -13.62 10.64 13.09
CA ALA A 145 -13.55 9.19 13.34
C ALA A 145 -13.55 8.39 12.03
N LEU A 146 -14.35 8.80 11.03
CA LEU A 146 -14.42 8.14 9.74
C LEU A 146 -13.16 8.37 8.89
N TRP A 147 -12.45 9.48 9.11
CA TRP A 147 -11.16 9.72 8.45
C TRP A 147 -10.11 8.75 8.93
N PHE A 148 -10.02 8.53 10.25
CA PHE A 148 -9.12 7.52 10.83
C PHE A 148 -9.54 6.10 10.44
N ALA A 149 -10.84 5.79 10.51
CA ALA A 149 -11.36 4.47 10.15
C ALA A 149 -11.13 4.13 8.67
N ALA A 150 -11.09 5.13 7.78
CA ALA A 150 -10.70 4.92 6.39
C ALA A 150 -9.17 4.83 6.23
N MET A 151 -8.42 5.73 6.85
CA MET A 151 -6.96 5.86 6.68
C MET A 151 -6.19 4.66 7.23
N ILE A 152 -6.46 4.23 8.46
CA ILE A 152 -5.65 3.21 9.13
C ILE A 152 -5.70 1.87 8.39
N PRO A 153 -6.88 1.29 8.07
CA PRO A 153 -6.95 0.02 7.37
C PRO A 153 -6.44 0.11 5.94
N SER A 154 -6.73 1.20 5.23
CA SER A 154 -6.25 1.36 3.86
C SER A 154 -4.74 1.54 3.80
N ALA A 155 -4.11 2.26 4.74
CA ALA A 155 -2.66 2.33 4.87
C ALA A 155 -2.04 0.96 5.14
N ALA A 156 -2.61 0.16 6.05
CA ALA A 156 -2.15 -1.19 6.34
C ALA A 156 -2.22 -2.11 5.11
N ILE A 157 -3.33 -2.06 4.37
CA ILE A 157 -3.52 -2.85 3.14
C ILE A 157 -2.53 -2.39 2.06
N LEU A 158 -2.43 -1.09 1.82
CA LEU A 158 -1.54 -0.52 0.81
C LEU A 158 -0.07 -0.81 1.11
N ALA A 159 0.36 -0.68 2.37
CA ALA A 159 1.72 -0.97 2.76
C ALA A 159 2.07 -2.45 2.54
N ARG A 160 1.14 -3.36 2.88
CA ARG A 160 1.33 -4.80 2.65
C ARG A 160 1.38 -5.13 1.15
N VAL A 161 0.43 -4.63 0.37
CA VAL A 161 0.39 -4.89 -1.08
C VAL A 161 1.62 -4.30 -1.76
N GLY A 162 1.98 -3.06 -1.41
CA GLY A 162 3.17 -2.38 -1.91
C GLY A 162 4.46 -3.15 -1.58
N ALA A 163 4.61 -3.66 -0.34
CA ALA A 163 5.75 -4.47 0.05
C ALA A 163 5.91 -5.74 -0.80
N LEU A 164 4.80 -6.42 -1.09
CA LEU A 164 4.81 -7.66 -1.86
C LEU A 164 5.11 -7.40 -3.34
N ILE A 165 4.57 -6.32 -3.91
CA ILE A 165 4.90 -5.89 -5.28
C ILE A 165 6.39 -5.49 -5.35
N ALA A 166 6.86 -4.67 -4.41
CA ALA A 166 8.24 -4.21 -4.35
C ALA A 166 9.23 -5.37 -4.19
N HIS A 167 8.87 -6.37 -3.38
CA HIS A 167 9.61 -7.62 -3.24
C HIS A 167 9.78 -8.33 -4.58
N ASP A 168 8.69 -8.60 -5.30
CA ASP A 168 8.77 -9.30 -6.57
C ASP A 168 9.54 -8.51 -7.62
N PHE A 169 9.39 -7.19 -7.61
CA PHE A 169 10.15 -6.30 -8.48
C PHE A 169 11.66 -6.37 -8.20
N GLY A 170 12.07 -6.34 -6.93
CA GLY A 170 13.47 -6.50 -6.51
C GLY A 170 14.05 -7.85 -6.94
N ALA A 171 13.31 -8.94 -6.72
CA ALA A 171 13.72 -10.28 -7.13
C ALA A 171 13.92 -10.39 -8.65
N LEU A 172 13.00 -9.83 -9.44
CA LEU A 172 13.07 -9.85 -10.90
C LEU A 172 14.24 -9.02 -11.45
N ILE A 173 14.50 -7.84 -10.88
CA ILE A 173 15.64 -7.01 -11.28
C ILE A 173 16.94 -7.78 -11.12
N VAL A 174 17.14 -8.41 -9.96
CA VAL A 174 18.40 -9.12 -9.69
C VAL A 174 18.57 -10.32 -10.62
N ILE A 175 17.49 -11.08 -10.87
CA ILE A 175 17.54 -12.19 -11.82
C ILE A 175 17.88 -11.71 -13.24
N ALA A 176 17.29 -10.59 -13.66
CA ALA A 176 17.54 -10.00 -14.98
C ALA A 176 18.98 -9.47 -15.12
N LEU A 177 19.53 -8.85 -14.07
CA LEU A 177 20.87 -8.26 -14.07
C LEU A 177 21.97 -9.31 -13.95
N GLU A 178 21.88 -10.21 -12.95
CA GLU A 178 22.93 -11.18 -12.66
C GLU A 178 23.00 -12.29 -13.71
N GLY A 179 21.87 -12.63 -14.34
CA GLY A 179 21.86 -13.52 -15.51
C GLY A 179 22.38 -14.93 -15.25
N GLU A 180 22.45 -15.38 -13.98
CA GLU A 180 22.95 -16.71 -13.65
C GLU A 180 22.04 -17.80 -14.26
N PRO A 181 22.55 -18.65 -15.18
CA PRO A 181 21.73 -19.61 -15.92
C PRO A 181 20.95 -20.55 -15.00
N LYS A 182 21.58 -20.96 -13.89
CA LYS A 182 20.97 -21.83 -12.89
C LYS A 182 19.76 -21.18 -12.21
N ARG A 183 19.85 -19.89 -11.85
CA ARG A 183 18.74 -19.16 -11.21
C ARG A 183 17.61 -18.86 -12.18
N ILE A 184 17.94 -18.60 -13.44
CA ILE A 184 16.92 -18.45 -14.48
C ILE A 184 16.18 -19.79 -14.68
N ALA A 185 16.90 -20.91 -14.71
CA ALA A 185 16.29 -22.24 -14.79
C ALA A 185 15.42 -22.56 -13.55
N GLU A 186 15.88 -22.23 -12.35
CA GLU A 186 15.12 -22.37 -11.10
C GLU A 186 13.86 -21.49 -11.11
N LEU A 187 13.94 -20.25 -11.61
CA LEU A 187 12.77 -19.36 -11.76
C LEU A 187 11.77 -19.94 -12.77
N VAL A 188 12.22 -20.45 -13.92
CA VAL A 188 11.34 -21.08 -14.92
C VAL A 188 10.65 -22.30 -14.31
N ALA A 189 11.41 -23.22 -13.71
CA ALA A 189 10.87 -24.43 -13.10
C ALA A 189 9.86 -24.10 -11.99
N SER A 190 10.23 -23.19 -11.07
CA SER A 190 9.36 -22.77 -9.98
C SER A 190 8.09 -22.08 -10.48
N ALA A 191 8.19 -21.18 -11.47
CA ALA A 191 7.04 -20.49 -12.03
C ALA A 191 6.10 -21.43 -12.79
N GLU A 192 6.64 -22.39 -13.54
CA GLU A 192 5.83 -23.40 -14.24
C GLU A 192 5.13 -24.34 -13.26
N GLU A 193 5.83 -24.79 -12.21
CA GLU A 193 5.29 -25.66 -11.17
C GLU A 193 4.20 -24.97 -10.34
N THR A 194 4.46 -23.75 -9.85
CA THR A 194 3.54 -23.06 -8.93
C THR A 194 2.42 -22.29 -9.63
N ARG A 195 2.60 -21.87 -10.89
CA ARG A 195 1.66 -20.95 -11.58
C ARG A 195 1.21 -21.44 -12.94
N GLY A 196 1.77 -22.54 -13.42
CA GLY A 196 1.47 -23.10 -14.71
C GLY A 196 2.26 -22.47 -15.86
N VAL A 197 2.43 -23.29 -16.90
CA VAL A 197 3.26 -23.03 -18.08
C VAL A 197 2.81 -21.80 -18.89
N THR A 198 1.55 -21.39 -18.76
CA THR A 198 0.95 -20.25 -19.49
C THR A 198 1.00 -18.92 -18.74
N SER A 199 1.44 -18.91 -17.48
CA SER A 199 1.54 -17.69 -16.67
C SER A 199 2.46 -16.64 -17.33
N MET A 200 2.22 -15.34 -17.08
CA MET A 200 3.11 -14.30 -17.60
C MET A 200 4.52 -14.45 -17.01
N GLU A 201 4.60 -14.91 -15.76
CA GLU A 201 5.87 -15.15 -15.09
C GLU A 201 6.69 -16.27 -15.74
N ALA A 202 6.09 -17.43 -16.05
CA ALA A 202 6.76 -18.49 -16.79
C ALA A 202 7.18 -18.02 -18.19
N ARG A 203 6.33 -17.25 -18.88
CA ARG A 203 6.67 -16.66 -20.19
C ARG A 203 7.83 -15.66 -20.11
N LEU A 204 7.84 -14.80 -19.09
CA LEU A 204 8.90 -13.83 -18.87
C LEU A 204 10.22 -14.52 -18.54
N ALA A 205 10.19 -15.50 -17.63
CA ALA A 205 11.35 -16.30 -17.25
C ALA A 205 11.94 -17.03 -18.47
N ARG A 206 11.11 -17.66 -19.31
CA ARG A 206 11.56 -18.28 -20.58
C ARG A 206 12.17 -17.29 -21.55
N ARG A 207 11.60 -16.09 -21.68
CA ARG A 207 12.18 -15.03 -22.53
C ARG A 207 13.55 -14.58 -22.02
N ILE A 208 13.70 -14.38 -20.70
CA ILE A 208 14.97 -14.03 -20.08
C ILE A 208 16.01 -15.13 -20.31
N ALA A 209 15.62 -16.41 -20.18
CA ALA A 209 16.47 -17.55 -20.49
C ALA A 209 16.92 -17.55 -21.96
N ALA A 210 15.98 -17.36 -22.89
CA ALA A 210 16.27 -17.36 -24.31
C ALA A 210 17.21 -16.21 -24.74
N MET A 211 17.09 -15.03 -24.11
CA MET A 211 17.99 -13.89 -24.38
C MET A 211 19.42 -14.08 -23.86
N ARG A 212 19.62 -14.96 -22.87
CA ARG A 212 20.90 -15.21 -22.20
C ARG A 212 21.56 -16.52 -22.62
N ALA A 213 20.89 -17.36 -23.41
CA ALA A 213 21.49 -18.58 -23.95
C ALA A 213 22.64 -18.22 -24.90
N PRO A 214 23.84 -18.82 -24.74
CA PRO A 214 24.94 -18.60 -25.69
C PRO A 214 24.49 -19.06 -27.08
N ARG A 215 24.70 -18.20 -28.09
CA ARG A 215 24.55 -18.55 -29.50
C ARG A 215 25.64 -19.51 -29.94
#